data_AF-A0A2G2C956-F1
#
_entry.id   AF-A0A2G2C956-F1
#
_cell.length_a   1.000
_cell.length_b   1.000
_cell.length_c   1.000
_cell.angle_alpha   90.00
_cell.angle_beta   90.00
_cell.angle_gamma   90.00
#
_symmetry.space_group_name_H-M   'P 1'
#
loop_
_entity.id
_entity.type
_entity.pdbx_description
1 polymer ?
#
loop_
_entity_poly.entity_id
_entity_poly.type
_entity_poly.pdbx_seq_one_letter_code
_entity_poly.pdbx_strand_id
1 'polypeptide(L)' 'MLDEKQKLEISQDELALIEAALHTQSKILGVQASAGGSKALARLNDVKRVLATIDIQKPARSRTDKRGMGSIFRMSRLFG' A
#
# COMPACT_ATOMS: atom_id res chain seq x y z
N MET A 1 -21.38 9.68 13.19
CA MET A 1 -21.69 8.28 13.58
C MET A 1 -20.36 7.61 13.86
N LEU A 2 -20.21 6.94 15.00
CA LEU A 2 -19.05 6.09 15.23
C LEU A 2 -19.15 4.95 14.20
N ASP A 3 -18.20 4.85 13.29
CA ASP A 3 -18.16 3.75 12.32
C ASP A 3 -18.05 2.44 13.10
N GLU A 4 -19.14 1.66 13.14
CA GLU A 4 -19.13 0.33 13.75
C GLU A 4 -18.21 -0.58 12.94
N LYS A 5 -17.09 -0.98 13.54
CA LYS A 5 -16.11 -1.87 12.92
C LYS A 5 -16.31 -3.28 13.44
N GLN A 6 -16.62 -4.21 12.55
CA GLN A 6 -16.64 -5.63 12.87
C GLN A 6 -15.25 -6.23 12.60
N LYS A 7 -14.74 -7.01 13.55
CA LYS A 7 -13.49 -7.76 13.36
C LYS A 7 -13.81 -9.01 12.55
N LEU A 8 -13.25 -9.12 11.35
CA LEU A 8 -13.35 -10.31 10.51
C LEU A 8 -12.08 -11.14 10.67
N GLU A 9 -12.23 -12.44 10.92
CA GLU A 9 -11.12 -13.39 10.89
C GLU A 9 -10.92 -13.85 9.44
N ILE A 10 -9.76 -13.52 8.87
CA ILE A 10 -9.37 -13.87 7.50
C ILE A 10 -7.92 -14.34 7.50
N SER A 11 -7.63 -15.36 6.70
CA SER A 11 -6.27 -15.82 6.45
C SER A 11 -5.47 -14.78 5.65
N GLN A 12 -4.14 -14.93 5.64
CA GLN A 12 -3.27 -14.05 4.85
C GLN A 12 -3.49 -14.21 3.34
N ASP A 13 -3.84 -15.43 2.88
CA ASP A 13 -4.11 -15.71 1.48
C ASP A 13 -5.43 -15.07 1.03
N GLU A 14 -6.47 -15.13 1.87
CA GLU A 14 -7.74 -14.42 1.65
C GLU A 14 -7.54 -12.91 1.66
N LEU A 15 -6.73 -12.38 2.58
CA LEU A 15 -6.39 -10.96 2.62
C LEU A 15 -5.67 -10.52 1.34
N ALA A 16 -4.71 -11.33 0.85
CA ALA A 16 -4.00 -11.07 -0.40
C ALA A 16 -4.93 -11.11 -1.63
N LEU A 17 -5.88 -12.05 -1.66
CA LEU A 17 -6.91 -12.12 -2.70
C LEU A 17 -7.80 -10.88 -2.71
N ILE A 18 -8.28 -10.45 -1.54
CA ILE A 18 -9.10 -9.25 -1.37
C ILE A 18 -8.32 -8.02 -1.86
N GLU A 19 -7.07 -7.88 -1.45
CA GLU A 19 -6.21 -6.78 -1.87
C GLU A 19 -6.01 -6.74 -3.39
N ALA A 20 -5.73 -7.88 -4.02
CA ALA A 20 -5.57 -7.99 -5.46
C ALA A 20 -6.85 -7.58 -6.22
N ALA A 21 -8.01 -7.98 -5.70
CA ALA A 21 -9.31 -7.57 -6.24
C ALA A 21 -9.53 -6.05 -6.11
N LEU A 22 -9.21 -5.47 -4.95
CA LEU A 22 -9.32 -4.03 -4.71
C LEU A 22 -8.38 -3.21 -5.60
N HIS A 23 -7.16 -3.68 -5.84
CA HIS A 23 -6.25 -3.04 -6.81
C HIS A 23 -6.82 -3.06 -8.23
N THR A 24 -7.46 -4.16 -8.64
CA THR A 24 -8.13 -4.26 -9.94
C THR A 24 -9.30 -3.29 -10.02
N GLN A 25 -10.13 -3.21 -8.98
CA GLN A 25 -11.24 -2.26 -8.91
C GLN A 25 -10.75 -0.80 -8.95
N SER A 26 -9.65 -0.49 -8.26
CA SER A 26 -9.02 0.83 -8.29
C SER A 26 -8.59 1.24 -9.70
N LYS A 27 -8.07 0.31 -10.51
CA LYS A 27 -7.72 0.58 -11.92
C LYS A 27 -8.95 0.91 -12.77
N ILE A 28 -10.02 0.13 -12.65
CA ILE A 28 -11.27 0.34 -13.39
C ILE A 28 -11.89 1.69 -13.01
N LEU A 29 -12.00 1.96 -11.70
CA LEU A 29 -12.52 3.23 -11.19
C LEU A 29 -11.62 4.41 -11.60
N GLY A 30 -10.30 4.20 -11.68
CA GLY A 30 -9.35 5.18 -12.20
C GLY A 30 -9.70 5.61 -13.62
N VAL A 31 -9.93 4.65 -14.52
CA VAL A 31 -10.35 4.95 -15.91
C VAL A 31 -11.66 5.74 -15.93
N GLN A 32 -12.65 5.32 -15.15
CA GLN A 32 -13.95 6.00 -15.09
C GLN A 32 -13.87 7.40 -14.49
N ALA A 33 -13.04 7.59 -13.46
CA ALA A 33 -12.81 8.88 -12.83
C ALA A 33 -12.08 9.84 -13.79
N SER A 34 -11.09 9.34 -14.53
CA SER A 34 -10.39 10.11 -15.57
C SER A 34 -11.32 10.55 -16.70
N ALA A 35 -12.38 9.79 -16.99
CA ALA A 35 -13.44 10.18 -17.92
C ALA A 35 -14.45 11.20 -17.34
N GLY A 36 -14.20 11.75 -16.14
CA GLY A 36 -15.07 12.73 -15.48
C GLY A 36 -16.15 12.14 -14.57
N GLY A 37 -16.11 10.83 -14.30
CA GLY A 37 -17.07 10.17 -13.41
C GLY A 37 -16.90 10.54 -11.94
N SER A 38 -17.61 11.56 -11.45
CA SER A 38 -17.53 12.04 -10.06
C SER A 38 -17.85 10.96 -9.01
N LYS A 39 -18.85 10.10 -9.28
CA LYS A 39 -19.17 8.95 -8.43
C LYS A 39 -18.05 7.90 -8.43
N ALA A 40 -17.42 7.67 -9.58
CA ALA A 40 -16.29 6.75 -9.68
C ALA A 40 -15.07 7.29 -8.93
N LEU A 41 -14.83 8.60 -8.95
CA LEU A 41 -13.78 9.24 -8.17
C LEU A 41 -14.02 9.11 -6.66
N ALA A 42 -15.24 9.33 -6.19
CA ALA A 42 -15.58 9.13 -4.78
C ALA A 42 -15.32 7.67 -4.36
N ARG A 43 -15.80 6.70 -5.16
CA ARG A 43 -15.58 5.28 -4.89
C ARG A 43 -14.11 4.88 -4.95
N LEU A 44 -13.33 5.47 -5.86
CA LEU A 44 -11.89 5.27 -5.93
C LEU A 44 -11.18 5.69 -4.64
N ASN A 45 -11.62 6.81 -4.04
CA ASN A 45 -11.06 7.28 -2.77
C ASN A 45 -11.40 6.34 -1.61
N ASP A 46 -12.62 5.78 -1.59
CA ASP A 46 -13.00 4.75 -0.62
C ASP A 46 -12.09 3.52 -0.74
N VAL A 47 -11.90 3.01 -1.97
CA VAL A 47 -11.04 1.85 -2.24
C VAL A 47 -9.59 2.12 -1.83
N LYS A 48 -9.06 3.30 -2.13
CA LYS A 48 -7.70 3.70 -1.70
C LYS A 48 -7.56 3.74 -0.18
N ARG A 49 -8.58 4.20 0.55
CA ARG A 49 -8.59 4.21 2.02
C ARG A 49 -8.59 2.78 2.59
N VAL A 50 -9.35 1.88 2.00
CA VAL A 50 -9.37 0.45 2.40
C VAL A 50 -8.01 -0.20 2.14
N LEU A 51 -7.42 0.01 0.97
CA LEU A 51 -6.08 -0.53 0.65
C LEU A 51 -5.02 -0.03 1.64
N ALA A 52 -5.01 1.26 1.99
CA ALA A 52 -4.11 1.81 3.01
C ALA A 52 -4.32 1.15 4.39
N THR A 53 -5.58 0.84 4.73
CA THR A 53 -5.93 0.16 5.99
C THR A 53 -5.44 -1.29 6.01
N ILE A 54 -5.48 -1.98 4.86
CA ILE A 54 -4.93 -3.32 4.69
C ILE A 54 -3.40 -3.30 4.82
N ASP A 55 -2.73 -2.33 4.19
CA ASP A 55 -1.27 -2.22 4.24
C ASP A 55 -0.72 -1.96 5.64
N ILE A 56 -1.45 -1.19 6.47
CA ILE A 56 -1.09 -0.98 7.88
C ILE A 56 -1.25 -2.27 8.71
N GLN A 57 -2.24 -3.10 8.38
CA GLN A 57 -2.54 -4.34 9.12
C GLN A 57 -1.64 -5.51 8.74
N LYS A 58 -0.99 -5.46 7.58
CA LYS A 58 -0.01 -6.47 7.22
C LYS A 58 1.15 -6.41 8.22
N PRO A 59 1.58 -7.56 8.79
CA PRO A 59 2.81 -7.60 9.55
C PRO A 59 3.92 -7.10 8.64
N ALA A 60 4.71 -6.14 9.12
CA ALA A 60 5.83 -5.59 8.35
C ALA A 60 6.64 -6.78 7.83
N ARG A 61 6.57 -7.03 6.51
CA ARG A 61 7.49 -7.96 5.86
C ARG A 61 8.84 -7.47 6.31
N SER A 62 9.57 -8.30 7.06
CA SER A 62 10.93 -8.03 7.49
C SER A 62 11.65 -7.48 6.28
N ARG A 63 11.81 -6.16 6.24
CA ARG A 63 12.70 -5.52 5.29
C ARG A 63 14.03 -6.02 5.81
N THR A 64 14.57 -7.06 5.19
CA THR A 64 15.97 -7.40 5.36
C THR A 64 16.72 -6.12 5.10
N ASP A 65 17.16 -5.50 6.19
CA ASP A 65 17.78 -4.20 6.20
C ASP A 65 19.13 -4.38 5.51
N LYS A 66 19.15 -4.25 4.18
CA LYS A 66 20.40 -4.19 3.41
C LYS A 66 21.03 -2.79 3.54
N ARG A 67 20.95 -2.17 4.72
CA ARG A 67 21.80 -1.04 5.11
C ARG A 67 22.91 -1.53 6.05
N GLY A 68 23.78 -2.38 5.51
CA GLY A 68 24.93 -2.90 6.23
C GLY A 68 26.20 -3.04 5.38
N MET A 69 26.30 -2.38 4.21
CA MET A 69 27.42 -2.62 3.29
C MET A 69 27.85 -1.39 2.48
N GLY A 70 27.82 -0.21 3.10
CA GLY A 70 28.28 1.05 2.48
C GLY A 70 29.32 1.83 3.29
N SER A 71 29.90 1.24 4.34
CA SER A 71 30.77 1.96 5.30
C SER A 71 32.22 1.44 5.29
N ILE A 72 32.89 1.41 4.13
CA ILE A 72 34.34 1.11 4.08
C ILE A 72 35.16 1.88 3.04
N PHE A 73 34.73 3.06 2.58
CA PHE A 73 35.63 3.94 1.82
C PHE A 73 35.61 5.38 2.34
N ARG A 74 36.19 5.55 3.53
CA ARG A 74 36.87 6.77 3.95
C ARG A 74 38.37 6.48 3.93
N MET A 75 39.10 6.97 2.93
CA MET A 75 40.52 7.33 3.10
C MET A 75 41.04 8.18 1.93
N SER A 76 41.68 9.28 2.31
CA SER A 76 42.78 9.96 1.63
C SER A 76 42.51 10.65 0.29
N ARG A 77 42.41 11.99 0.35
CA ARG A 77 43.11 12.90 -0.57
C ARG A 77 43.17 14.32 0.03
N LEU A 78 44.02 14.44 1.06
CA LEU A 78 44.88 15.60 1.27
C LEU A 78 46.19 15.28 0.53
N PHE A 79 46.83 16.31 -0.05
CA PHE A 79 48.00 16.33 -0.95
C PHE A 79 47.70 16.31 -2.45
N GLY A 80 48.06 17.43 -3.10
CA GLY A 80 48.15 17.61 -4.55
C GLY A 80 47.68 18.98 -4.98
#